data_AF-A0A537W0X9-F1
#
_entry.id   AF-A0A537W0X9-F1
#
_cell.length_a   1.000
_cell.length_b   1.000
_cell.length_c   1.000
_cell.angle_alpha   90.00
_cell.angle_beta   90.00
_cell.angle_gamma   90.00
#
_symmetry.space_group_name_H-M   'P 1'
#
loop_
_entity.id
_entity.type
_entity.pdbx_description
1 polymer ?
#
loop_
_entity_poly.entity_id
_entity_poly.type
_entity_poly.pdbx_seq_one_letter_code
_entity_poly.pdbx_strand_id
1 'polypeptide(L)'
;IEFAQLSVYDVGALGERFDLVLFLGVLYHLRHPLLALDLIREHVVGDLFVCQSMQRGDPGEEPLDQDYPFSETAIFERPSYPHLSFIEHRYSGDDTNWWVPNRACMRAMLRSAGFVIEGNPEEEVYVCRPGPRPSAYGAVYPARSPARRVKPVGEVAA
;
A
#
# COMPACT_ATOMS: atom_id res chain seq x y z
N ILE A 1 23.29 6.98 11.83
CA ILE A 1 21.81 7.00 11.77
C ILE A 1 21.43 8.29 11.07
N GLU A 2 20.67 8.19 9.99
CA GLU A 2 20.22 9.31 9.17
C GLU A 2 18.71 9.39 9.22
N PHE A 3 18.17 10.62 9.20
CA PHE A 3 16.73 10.86 9.18
C PHE A 3 16.40 11.72 7.96
N ALA A 4 15.43 11.27 7.18
CA ALA A 4 14.90 12.01 6.04
C ALA A 4 13.42 12.31 6.29
N GLN A 5 13.03 13.58 6.20
CA GLN A 5 11.62 13.97 6.18
C GLN A 5 11.10 13.77 4.76
N LEU A 6 10.37 12.68 4.53
CA LEU A 6 9.93 12.26 3.20
C LEU A 6 8.56 11.59 3.28
N SER A 7 7.76 11.73 2.23
CA SER A 7 6.54 10.94 2.06
C SER A 7 6.89 9.54 1.58
N VAL A 8 6.11 8.53 1.97
CA VAL A 8 6.23 7.17 1.41
C VAL A 8 6.10 7.16 -0.12
N TYR A 9 5.36 8.12 -0.69
CA TYR A 9 5.19 8.23 -2.13
C TYR A 9 6.43 8.79 -2.85
N ASP A 10 7.39 9.31 -2.11
CA ASP A 10 8.62 9.91 -2.64
C ASP A 10 9.86 9.07 -2.33
N VAL A 11 9.71 7.83 -1.82
CA VAL A 11 10.83 6.95 -1.42
C VAL A 11 11.81 6.63 -2.55
N GLY A 12 11.40 6.77 -3.82
CA GLY A 12 12.29 6.70 -4.97
C GLY A 12 13.40 7.76 -4.96
N ALA A 13 13.23 8.88 -4.25
CA ALA A 13 14.24 9.91 -4.10
C ALA A 13 15.43 9.48 -3.23
N LEU A 14 15.29 8.41 -2.46
CA LEU A 14 16.41 7.85 -1.67
C LEU A 14 17.51 7.28 -2.56
N GLY A 15 17.15 6.77 -3.76
CA GLY A 15 18.12 6.25 -4.72
C GLY A 15 18.88 4.99 -4.26
N GLU A 16 18.41 4.34 -3.20
CA GLU A 16 19.07 3.20 -2.56
C GLU A 16 18.04 2.11 -2.22
N ARG A 17 18.49 0.85 -2.34
CA ARG A 17 17.76 -0.35 -1.90
C ARG A 17 18.44 -0.91 -0.65
N PHE A 18 17.62 -1.28 0.33
CA PHE A 18 18.05 -1.76 1.64
C PHE A 18 17.81 -3.26 1.78
N ASP A 19 18.72 -3.96 2.44
CA ASP A 19 18.59 -5.40 2.73
C ASP A 19 17.42 -5.69 3.69
N LEU A 20 17.04 -4.72 4.52
CA LEU A 20 15.90 -4.81 5.42
C LEU A 20 15.10 -3.50 5.42
N VAL A 21 13.82 -3.59 5.10
CA VAL A 21 12.86 -2.48 5.17
C VAL A 21 11.78 -2.82 6.19
N LEU A 22 11.63 -1.98 7.21
CA LEU A 22 10.57 -2.08 8.22
C LEU A 22 9.47 -1.06 7.90
N PHE A 23 8.26 -1.53 7.65
CA PHE A 23 7.09 -0.71 7.32
C PHE A 23 5.94 -1.06 8.25
N LEU A 24 5.95 -0.45 9.45
CA LEU A 24 5.16 -0.88 10.60
C LEU A 24 4.22 0.24 11.03
N GLY A 25 2.92 -0.02 11.08
CA GLY A 25 1.93 0.92 11.60
C GLY A 25 1.61 2.08 10.65
N VAL A 26 1.94 1.95 9.36
CA VAL A 26 1.84 3.05 8.38
C VAL A 26 0.76 2.82 7.33
N LEU A 27 0.58 1.59 6.83
CA LEU A 27 -0.22 1.34 5.62
C LEU A 27 -1.66 1.86 5.71
N TYR A 28 -2.32 1.67 6.84
CA TYR A 28 -3.71 2.08 7.07
C TYR A 28 -3.91 3.60 7.16
N HIS A 29 -2.81 4.36 7.27
CA HIS A 29 -2.78 5.82 7.23
C HIS A 29 -2.66 6.41 5.83
N LEU A 30 -2.44 5.56 4.81
CA LEU A 30 -2.13 6.01 3.46
C LEU A 30 -3.37 6.07 2.58
N ARG A 31 -3.58 7.21 1.93
CA ARG A 31 -4.66 7.38 0.93
C ARG A 31 -4.55 6.39 -0.24
N HIS A 32 -3.33 5.99 -0.62
CA HIS A 32 -3.06 5.09 -1.76
C HIS A 32 -2.18 3.91 -1.31
N PRO A 33 -2.74 2.93 -0.56
CA PRO A 33 -1.95 1.89 0.09
C PRO A 33 -1.20 0.98 -0.89
N LEU A 34 -1.83 0.56 -1.99
CA LEU A 34 -1.17 -0.26 -3.02
C LEU A 34 -0.03 0.50 -3.72
N LEU A 35 -0.23 1.80 -4.03
CA LEU A 35 0.82 2.61 -4.63
C LEU A 35 2.06 2.70 -3.71
N ALA A 36 1.84 2.84 -2.41
CA ALA A 36 2.94 2.85 -1.45
C ALA A 36 3.69 1.51 -1.41
N LEU A 37 2.98 0.38 -1.39
CA LEU A 37 3.61 -0.95 -1.46
C LEU A 37 4.41 -1.13 -2.76
N ASP A 38 3.86 -0.68 -3.89
CA ASP A 38 4.53 -0.75 -5.19
C ASP A 38 5.81 0.08 -5.23
N LEU A 39 5.76 1.33 -4.75
CA LEU A 39 6.91 2.23 -4.69
C LEU A 39 7.98 1.71 -3.72
N ILE A 40 7.56 1.18 -2.58
CA ILE A 40 8.47 0.57 -1.61
C ILE A 40 9.21 -0.60 -2.24
N ARG A 41 8.47 -1.52 -2.87
CA ARG A 41 9.07 -2.67 -3.56
C ARG A 41 9.98 -2.25 -4.72
N GLU A 42 9.58 -1.23 -5.47
CA GLU A 42 10.31 -0.77 -6.66
C GLU A 42 11.61 -0.07 -6.30
N HIS A 43 11.64 0.72 -5.23
CA HIS A 43 12.77 1.61 -4.98
C HIS A 43 13.63 1.24 -3.80
N VAL A 44 13.05 0.68 -2.73
CA VAL A 44 13.78 0.58 -1.45
C VAL A 44 13.97 -0.85 -0.95
N VAL A 45 13.16 -1.84 -1.36
CA VAL A 45 13.36 -3.22 -0.88
C VAL A 45 14.43 -3.92 -1.71
N GLY A 46 15.57 -4.23 -1.10
CA GLY A 46 16.63 -5.08 -1.64
C GLY A 46 16.41 -6.56 -1.37
N ASP A 47 16.13 -6.93 -0.11
CA ASP A 47 15.94 -8.33 0.29
C ASP A 47 14.72 -8.58 1.19
N LEU A 48 14.76 -8.19 2.46
CA LEU A 48 13.69 -8.43 3.42
C LEU A 48 12.77 -7.21 3.57
N PHE A 49 11.47 -7.46 3.54
CA PHE A 49 10.43 -6.48 3.81
C PHE A 49 9.54 -6.98 4.94
N VAL A 50 9.47 -6.21 6.03
CA VAL A 50 8.56 -6.49 7.15
C VAL A 50 7.45 -5.46 7.14
N CYS A 51 6.22 -5.91 6.90
CA CYS A 51 5.03 -5.08 6.85
C CYS A 51 4.14 -5.37 8.05
N GLN A 52 3.73 -4.33 8.77
CA GLN A 52 2.67 -4.42 9.78
C GLN A 52 1.62 -3.35 9.55
N SER A 53 0.36 -3.76 9.60
CA SER A 53 -0.79 -2.88 9.42
C SER A 53 -1.95 -3.37 10.28
N MET A 54 -2.74 -2.43 10.82
CA MET A 54 -4.02 -2.74 11.46
C MET A 54 -4.90 -3.58 10.53
N GLN A 55 -5.48 -4.65 11.06
CA GLN A 55 -6.43 -5.54 10.36
C GLN A 55 -7.73 -5.69 11.13
N ARG A 56 -8.85 -5.87 10.42
CA ARG A 56 -10.17 -6.16 11.00
C ARG A 56 -10.92 -7.13 10.08
N GLY A 57 -11.83 -7.88 10.68
CA GLY A 57 -12.64 -8.87 9.95
C GLY A 57 -12.14 -10.29 10.19
N ASP A 58 -12.48 -11.19 9.27
CA ASP A 58 -12.19 -12.61 9.39
C ASP A 58 -10.67 -12.88 9.36
N PRO A 59 -10.13 -13.73 10.26
CA PRO A 59 -8.72 -14.11 10.27
C PRO A 59 -8.40 -15.28 9.33
N GLY A 60 -9.38 -15.80 8.60
CA GLY A 60 -9.23 -16.86 7.62
C GLY A 60 -8.63 -16.40 6.30
N GLU A 61 -8.17 -17.37 5.52
CA GLU A 61 -7.74 -17.20 4.14
C GLU A 61 -8.22 -18.44 3.37
N GLU A 62 -8.68 -18.21 2.15
CA GLU A 62 -9.04 -19.26 1.20
C GLU A 62 -8.25 -19.09 -0.11
N PRO A 63 -8.02 -20.17 -0.87
CA PRO A 63 -7.47 -20.06 -2.22
C PRO A 63 -8.37 -19.18 -3.10
N LEU A 64 -7.74 -18.33 -3.92
CA LEU A 64 -8.42 -17.51 -4.92
C LEU A 64 -8.11 -18.07 -6.30
N ASP A 65 -9.13 -18.22 -7.13
CA ASP A 65 -8.94 -18.48 -8.56
C ASP A 65 -8.30 -17.26 -9.24
N GLN A 66 -7.58 -17.53 -10.34
CA GLN A 66 -6.89 -16.48 -11.11
C GLN A 66 -7.86 -15.57 -11.87
N ASP A 67 -9.05 -16.07 -12.18
CA ASP A 67 -10.08 -15.36 -12.92
C ASP A 67 -11.45 -15.85 -12.47
N TYR A 68 -12.39 -14.91 -12.36
CA TYR A 68 -13.80 -15.19 -12.08
C TYR A 68 -14.64 -14.49 -13.14
N PRO A 69 -15.70 -15.14 -13.66
CA PRO A 69 -16.59 -14.48 -14.62
C PRO A 69 -17.34 -13.34 -13.93
N PHE A 70 -17.69 -12.28 -14.68
CA PHE A 70 -18.47 -11.15 -14.16
C PHE A 70 -19.81 -11.55 -13.51
N SER A 71 -20.37 -12.71 -13.86
CA SER A 71 -21.60 -13.24 -13.26
C SER A 71 -21.41 -13.81 -11.86
N GLU A 72 -20.17 -14.09 -11.44
CA GLU A 72 -19.86 -14.58 -10.11
C GLU A 72 -19.82 -13.41 -9.12
N THR A 73 -20.76 -13.42 -8.17
CA THR A 73 -20.85 -12.40 -7.13
C THR A 73 -20.87 -12.98 -5.72
N ALA A 74 -21.11 -14.28 -5.55
CA ALA A 74 -21.27 -14.91 -4.25
C ALA A 74 -19.94 -14.99 -3.49
N ILE A 75 -18.81 -15.02 -4.19
CA ILE A 75 -17.48 -15.03 -3.58
C ILE A 75 -17.22 -13.81 -2.67
N PHE A 76 -17.81 -12.65 -3.00
CA PHE A 76 -17.64 -11.42 -2.23
C PHE A 76 -18.35 -11.46 -0.87
N GLU A 77 -19.31 -12.37 -0.68
CA GLU A 77 -20.04 -12.54 0.58
C GLU A 77 -19.33 -13.47 1.56
N ARG A 78 -18.29 -14.19 1.11
CA ARG A 78 -17.54 -15.13 1.95
C ARG A 78 -16.63 -14.36 2.92
N PRO A 79 -16.70 -14.59 4.25
CA PRO A 79 -15.87 -13.87 5.22
C PRO A 79 -14.36 -13.96 4.97
N SER A 80 -13.89 -15.11 4.45
CA SER A 80 -12.50 -15.40 4.11
C SER A 80 -12.03 -14.79 2.78
N TYR A 81 -12.91 -14.13 2.03
CA TYR A 81 -12.53 -13.43 0.80
C TYR A 81 -11.81 -12.11 1.12
N PRO A 82 -10.92 -11.59 0.26
CA PRO A 82 -10.32 -10.27 0.45
C PRO A 82 -11.35 -9.14 0.61
N HIS A 83 -11.42 -8.58 1.82
CA HIS A 83 -12.20 -7.38 2.12
C HIS A 83 -11.33 -6.25 2.62
N LEU A 84 -11.65 -5.04 2.17
CA LEU A 84 -11.01 -3.81 2.61
C LEU A 84 -12.07 -2.84 3.13
N SER A 85 -12.02 -2.56 4.43
CA SER A 85 -12.94 -1.60 5.05
C SER A 85 -12.44 -0.17 4.82
N PHE A 86 -13.31 0.70 4.32
CA PHE A 86 -13.04 2.13 4.22
C PHE A 86 -13.59 2.87 5.44
N ILE A 87 -12.79 3.76 6.01
CA ILE A 87 -13.18 4.61 7.15
C ILE A 87 -13.41 6.03 6.62
N GLU A 88 -14.64 6.53 6.77
CA GLU A 88 -15.05 7.83 6.20
C GLU A 88 -14.61 9.03 7.05
N HIS A 89 -14.55 8.86 8.37
CA HIS A 89 -14.32 9.96 9.31
C HIS A 89 -13.12 9.69 10.20
N ARG A 90 -13.37 9.13 11.39
CA ARG A 90 -12.36 8.85 12.41
C ARG A 90 -12.56 7.44 12.94
N TYR A 91 -11.46 6.77 13.25
CA TYR A 91 -11.47 5.52 13.98
C TYR A 91 -10.50 5.64 15.15
N SER A 92 -10.96 5.30 16.36
CA SER A 92 -10.17 5.50 17.58
C SER A 92 -9.64 6.94 17.78
N GLY A 93 -10.41 7.95 17.35
CA GLY A 93 -10.06 9.36 17.48
C GLY A 93 -9.14 9.92 16.38
N ASP A 94 -8.66 9.06 15.49
CA ASP A 94 -7.70 9.38 14.43
C ASP A 94 -8.39 9.48 13.06
N ASP A 95 -8.23 10.61 12.36
CA ASP A 95 -8.78 10.91 11.03
C ASP A 95 -7.85 10.53 9.88
N THR A 96 -6.71 9.92 10.18
CA THR A 96 -5.78 9.41 9.18
C THR A 96 -6.00 7.92 8.89
N ASN A 97 -6.83 7.22 9.68
CA ASN A 97 -7.25 5.85 9.37
C ASN A 97 -8.18 5.82 8.15
N TRP A 98 -7.74 5.20 7.05
CA TRP A 98 -8.51 5.13 5.80
C TRP A 98 -8.93 3.72 5.42
N TRP A 99 -8.01 2.76 5.49
CA TRP A 99 -8.17 1.43 4.91
C TRP A 99 -7.77 0.37 5.92
N VAL A 100 -8.67 -0.58 6.18
CA VAL A 100 -8.42 -1.68 7.12
C VAL A 100 -8.75 -3.01 6.45
N PRO A 101 -7.73 -3.79 6.03
CA PRO A 101 -7.93 -5.08 5.38
C PRO A 101 -8.28 -6.18 6.39
N ASN A 102 -8.96 -7.23 5.95
CA ASN A 102 -8.88 -8.54 6.63
C ASN A 102 -7.59 -9.27 6.24
N ARG A 103 -7.30 -10.43 6.88
CA ARG A 103 -6.05 -11.18 6.60
C ARG A 103 -5.92 -11.55 5.12
N ALA A 104 -6.98 -12.07 4.51
CA ALA A 104 -6.99 -12.44 3.10
C ALA A 104 -6.64 -11.25 2.18
N CYS A 105 -7.19 -10.07 2.47
CA CYS A 105 -6.92 -8.85 1.70
C CYS A 105 -5.50 -8.34 1.88
N MET A 106 -4.98 -8.29 3.12
CA MET A 106 -3.61 -7.85 3.37
C MET A 106 -2.60 -8.73 2.61
N ARG A 107 -2.78 -10.05 2.65
CA ARG A 107 -1.94 -11.01 1.93
C ARG A 107 -2.10 -10.89 0.42
N ALA A 108 -3.31 -10.68 -0.08
CA ALA A 108 -3.57 -10.44 -1.50
C ALA A 108 -2.90 -9.15 -1.99
N MET A 109 -2.96 -8.05 -1.22
CA MET A 109 -2.30 -6.78 -1.54
C MET A 109 -0.78 -6.94 -1.61
N LEU A 110 -0.16 -7.64 -0.65
CA LEU A 110 1.28 -7.92 -0.66
C LEU A 110 1.69 -8.73 -1.91
N ARG A 111 0.95 -9.79 -2.23
CA ARG A 111 1.18 -10.59 -3.45
C ARG A 111 1.00 -9.76 -4.71
N SER A 112 -0.04 -8.92 -4.77
CA SER A 112 -0.32 -8.02 -5.88
C SER A 112 0.81 -7.03 -6.13
N ALA A 113 1.40 -6.48 -5.06
CA ALA A 113 2.56 -5.59 -5.17
C ALA A 113 3.82 -6.34 -5.65
N GLY A 114 3.83 -7.68 -5.62
CA GLY A 114 4.95 -8.52 -6.05
C GLY A 114 5.86 -8.97 -4.91
N PHE A 115 5.32 -9.11 -3.69
CA PHE A 115 6.00 -9.74 -2.57
C PHE A 115 5.63 -11.22 -2.42
N VAL A 116 6.61 -12.03 -2.02
CA VAL A 116 6.42 -13.39 -1.54
C VAL A 116 6.42 -13.35 -0.02
N ILE A 117 5.37 -13.87 0.61
CA ILE A 117 5.23 -13.89 2.07
C ILE A 117 5.94 -15.15 2.60
N GLU A 118 7.03 -14.98 3.35
CA GLU A 118 7.79 -16.07 3.96
C GLU A 118 7.27 -16.43 5.36
N GLY A 119 6.64 -15.48 6.04
CA GLY A 119 6.11 -15.70 7.39
C GLY A 119 5.06 -14.67 7.80
N ASN A 120 4.23 -15.06 8.76
CA ASN A 120 3.26 -14.20 9.45
C ASN A 120 3.40 -14.45 10.96
N PRO A 121 4.52 -14.02 11.59
CA PRO A 121 4.88 -14.38 12.97
C PRO A 121 3.93 -13.84 14.03
N GLU A 122 3.17 -12.80 13.70
CA GLU A 122 2.13 -12.19 14.54
C GLU A 122 0.94 -11.88 13.62
N GLU A 123 -0.28 -11.80 14.14
CA GLU A 123 -1.51 -11.64 13.35
C GLU A 123 -1.40 -10.53 12.29
N GLU A 124 -0.83 -9.38 12.64
CA GLU A 124 -0.71 -8.19 11.80
C GLU A 124 0.67 -8.00 11.15
N VAL A 125 1.63 -8.90 11.39
CA VAL A 125 3.03 -8.76 10.92
C VAL A 125 3.35 -9.77 9.83
N TYR A 126 3.84 -9.30 8.69
CA TYR A 126 4.23 -10.12 7.54
C TYR A 126 5.70 -9.94 7.20
N VAL A 127 6.41 -11.06 7.09
CA VAL A 127 7.80 -11.11 6.61
C VAL A 127 7.77 -11.53 5.15
N CYS A 128 8.34 -10.70 4.28
CA CYS A 128 8.26 -10.85 2.84
C CYS A 128 9.62 -10.71 2.16
N ARG A 129 9.73 -11.25 0.95
CA ARG A 129 10.81 -10.99 -0.02
C ARG A 129 10.25 -10.44 -1.33
N PRO A 130 11.03 -9.68 -2.11
CA PRO A 130 10.61 -9.30 -3.46
C PRO A 130 10.54 -10.54 -4.34
N GLY A 131 9.38 -10.78 -4.96
CA GLY A 131 9.15 -11.83 -5.94
C GLY A 131 8.96 -11.29 -7.36
N PRO A 132 8.60 -12.13 -8.33
CA PRO A 132 8.14 -11.66 -9.64
C PRO A 132 6.90 -10.77 -9.50
N ARG A 133 6.75 -9.75 -10.36
CA ARG A 133 5.52 -8.96 -10.41
C ARG A 133 4.41 -9.80 -11.06
N PRO A 134 3.22 -9.89 -10.44
CA PRO A 134 2.12 -10.67 -11.01
C PRO A 134 1.48 -9.99 -12.22
N SER A 135 1.66 -8.68 -12.39
CA SER A 135 1.14 -7.94 -13.54
C SER A 135 2.10 -6.84 -14.00
N ALA A 136 1.87 -6.31 -15.21
CA ALA A 136 2.58 -5.14 -15.72
C ALA A 136 2.14 -3.83 -15.02
N TYR A 137 1.01 -3.84 -14.31
CA TYR A 137 0.52 -2.72 -13.52
C TYR A 137 1.18 -2.74 -12.13
N GLY A 138 2.02 -1.76 -11.86
CA GLY A 138 2.68 -1.54 -10.57
C GLY A 138 2.70 -0.04 -10.24
N ALA A 139 3.83 0.46 -9.76
CA ALA A 139 3.96 1.86 -9.36
C ALA A 139 3.55 2.83 -10.49
N VAL A 140 2.70 3.79 -10.13
CA VAL A 140 2.21 4.85 -11.02
C VAL A 140 2.85 6.17 -10.64
N TYR A 141 3.31 6.93 -11.64
CA TYR A 141 3.94 8.24 -11.48
C TYR A 141 3.07 9.31 -12.15
N PRO A 142 2.21 10.00 -11.39
CA PRO A 142 1.45 11.12 -11.93
C PRO A 142 2.38 12.15 -12.57
N ALA A 143 2.00 12.66 -13.74
CA ALA A 143 2.74 13.74 -14.38
C ALA A 143 2.76 14.97 -13.44
N ARG A 144 3.94 15.59 -13.29
CA ARG A 144 4.03 16.86 -12.55
C ARG A 144 3.29 17.93 -13.32
N SER A 145 2.42 18.69 -12.65
CA SER A 145 1.82 19.88 -13.25
C SER A 145 2.93 20.81 -13.74
N PRO A 146 2.82 21.38 -14.96
CA PRO A 146 3.74 22.41 -15.40
C PRO A 146 3.74 23.54 -14.36
N ALA A 147 4.92 24.07 -14.04
CA ALA A 147 5.07 25.12 -13.04
C ALA A 147 4.06 26.24 -13.33
N ARG A 148 3.15 26.49 -12.39
CA ARG A 148 2.15 27.55 -12.53
C ARG A 148 2.93 28.87 -12.61
N ARG A 149 2.94 29.54 -13.77
CA ARG A 149 3.43 30.92 -13.87
C ARG A 149 2.56 31.76 -12.94
N VAL A 150 3.08 32.10 -11.78
CA VAL A 150 2.47 33.10 -10.91
C VAL A 150 2.60 34.42 -11.66
N LYS A 151 1.48 34.97 -12.14
CA LYS A 151 1.47 36.37 -12.58
C LYS A 151 1.80 37.22 -11.34
N PRO A 152 2.81 38.10 -11.39
CA PRO A 152 3.04 39.03 -10.28
C PRO A 152 1.77 39.84 -10.05
N VAL A 153 1.33 39.91 -8.80
CA VAL A 153 0.21 40.75 -8.38
C VAL A 153 0.72 42.19 -8.39
N GLY A 154 0.28 42.99 -9.37
CA GLY A 154 0.60 44.41 -9.42
C GLY A 154 0.75 45.00 -10.82
N GLU A 155 -0.30 44.97 -11.63
CA GLU A 155 -0.54 46.04 -12.61
C GLU A 155 -1.95 46.55 -12.33
N VAL A 156 -2.01 47.61 -11.52
CA VAL A 156 -3.20 48.43 -11.36
C VAL A 156 -3.24 49.30 -12.62
N ALA A 157 -4.22 49.07 -13.49
CA ALA A 157 -4.45 49.94 -14.63
C ALA A 157 -4.92 51.32 -14.12
N ALA A 158 -4.23 52.37 -14.57
CA ALA A 158 -4.64 53.76 -14.45
C ALA A 158 -5.82 54.08 -15.37
#